data_AF-A0A257NRF8-F1
#
_entry.id   AF-A0A257NRF8-F1
#
_cell.length_a   1.000
_cell.length_b   1.000
_cell.length_c   1.000
_cell.angle_alpha   90.00
_cell.angle_beta   90.00
_cell.angle_gamma   90.00
#
_symmetry.space_group_name_H-M   'P 1'
#
loop_
_entity.id
_entity.type
_entity.pdbx_description
1 polymer ?
#
loop_
_entity_poly.entity_id
_entity_poly.type
_entity_poly.pdbx_seq_one_letter_code
_entity_poly.pdbx_strand_id
1 'polypeptide(L)'
;MGGANPYFDPGWAETYQACAADAARWTQVCAQIAALEGFGSPRHLAALAQERAAKAQAEAAAVGQFETVAAYARWRFGALPAARGQAGVVPDFEGFASIEAVDAAYLAACQYAAENPFVDELSLPVRQPAGLLAFAAAEAVVSSARRFEPEALSAYPTATGDAALDCVVSFQALDETFHFCIAHRWGELSPRSRDQFRHVATALTRQAIEFSLPGAGVIFQQGRHAALEFREMIRQVNAMARRFYFYRHLLPGRGLGEQFCRVEMLWDGARFIDPDFSNGLYDAVPAVLRAASERFTSPPERLTGG
;
A
#
# COMPACT_ATOMS: atom_id res chain seq x y z
N MET A 1 32.75 -14.66 -18.61
CA MET A 1 32.40 -14.74 -20.04
C MET A 1 31.20 -15.66 -20.13
N GLY A 2 30.00 -15.13 -19.91
CA GLY A 2 28.75 -15.87 -20.09
C GLY A 2 28.65 -16.38 -21.52
N GLY A 3 28.13 -17.61 -21.69
CA GLY A 3 28.04 -18.28 -22.97
C GLY A 3 27.28 -17.46 -24.04
N ALA A 4 27.53 -17.76 -25.31
CA ALA A 4 26.78 -17.19 -26.43
C ALA A 4 25.29 -17.55 -26.30
N ASN A 5 24.41 -16.59 -26.60
CA ASN A 5 22.98 -16.87 -26.66
C ASN A 5 22.66 -17.64 -27.97
N PRO A 6 22.14 -18.88 -27.89
CA PRO A 6 21.85 -19.67 -29.09
C PRO A 6 20.71 -19.09 -29.94
N TYR A 7 19.93 -18.17 -29.38
CA TYR A 7 18.82 -17.50 -30.06
C TYR A 7 19.16 -16.11 -30.58
N PHE A 8 20.43 -15.68 -30.47
CA PHE A 8 20.84 -14.35 -30.95
C PHE A 8 20.55 -14.19 -32.45
N ASP A 9 19.84 -13.12 -32.78
CA ASP A 9 19.44 -12.78 -34.14
C ASP A 9 19.87 -11.33 -34.42
N PRO A 10 20.89 -11.09 -35.26
CA PRO A 10 21.25 -9.74 -35.69
C PRO A 10 20.10 -8.96 -36.37
N GLY A 11 19.11 -9.69 -36.92
CA GLY A 11 17.87 -9.17 -37.49
C GLY A 11 16.69 -9.16 -36.52
N TRP A 12 16.90 -9.37 -35.21
CA TRP A 12 15.84 -9.57 -34.22
C TRP A 12 14.78 -8.47 -34.24
N ALA A 13 15.15 -7.23 -34.57
CA ALA A 13 14.23 -6.10 -34.53
C ALA A 13 13.08 -6.27 -35.54
N GLU A 14 13.36 -6.79 -36.73
CA GLU A 14 12.34 -7.07 -37.75
C GLU A 14 11.49 -8.27 -37.36
N THR A 15 12.13 -9.34 -36.89
CA THR A 15 11.46 -10.56 -36.37
C THR A 15 10.52 -10.21 -35.21
N TYR A 16 10.99 -9.42 -34.24
CA TYR A 16 10.22 -8.96 -33.09
C TYR A 16 9.05 -8.06 -33.52
N GLN A 17 9.28 -7.12 -34.43
CA GLN A 17 8.20 -6.25 -34.92
C GLN A 17 7.09 -7.05 -35.62
N ALA A 18 7.45 -8.06 -36.43
CA ALA A 18 6.48 -8.94 -37.06
C ALA A 18 5.67 -9.74 -36.03
N CYS A 19 6.33 -10.34 -35.04
CA CYS A 19 5.65 -11.08 -33.96
C CYS A 19 4.80 -10.15 -33.07
N ALA A 20 5.28 -8.96 -32.74
CA ALA A 20 4.55 -7.98 -31.94
C ALA A 20 3.30 -7.46 -32.67
N ALA A 21 3.38 -7.25 -33.99
CA ALA A 21 2.24 -6.89 -34.82
C ALA A 21 1.20 -8.03 -34.86
N ASP A 22 1.63 -9.29 -34.94
CA ASP A 22 0.73 -10.44 -34.88
C ASP A 22 0.03 -10.57 -33.52
N ALA A 23 0.77 -10.37 -32.43
CA ALA A 23 0.22 -10.35 -31.07
C ALA A 23 -0.81 -9.22 -30.86
N ALA A 24 -0.52 -8.02 -31.38
CA ALA A 24 -1.47 -6.90 -31.34
C ALA A 24 -2.73 -7.19 -32.16
N ARG A 25 -2.58 -7.81 -33.35
CA ARG A 25 -3.71 -8.25 -34.17
C ARG A 25 -4.60 -9.24 -33.41
N TRP A 26 -4.02 -10.26 -32.78
CA TRP A 26 -4.80 -11.25 -32.02
C TRP A 26 -5.48 -10.66 -30.79
N THR A 27 -4.86 -9.66 -30.14
CA THR A 27 -5.49 -8.90 -29.05
C THR A 27 -6.77 -8.20 -29.54
N GLN A 28 -6.72 -7.56 -30.72
CA GLN A 28 -7.89 -6.92 -31.33
C GLN A 28 -8.97 -7.95 -31.74
N VAL A 29 -8.56 -9.08 -32.31
CA VAL A 29 -9.49 -10.17 -32.71
C VAL A 29 -10.20 -10.75 -31.49
N CYS A 30 -9.51 -10.96 -30.37
CA CYS A 30 -10.12 -11.43 -29.13
C CYS A 30 -11.18 -10.45 -28.62
N ALA A 31 -10.85 -9.15 -28.58
CA ALA A 31 -11.78 -8.11 -28.15
C ALA A 31 -13.02 -8.02 -29.05
N GLN A 32 -12.85 -8.16 -30.36
CA GLN A 32 -13.97 -8.15 -31.32
C GLN A 32 -14.87 -9.38 -31.15
N ILE A 33 -14.31 -10.58 -30.99
CA ILE A 33 -15.09 -11.80 -30.78
C ILE A 33 -15.83 -11.73 -29.44
N ALA A 34 -15.19 -11.25 -28.38
CA ALA A 34 -15.83 -11.05 -27.08
C ALA A 34 -17.01 -10.07 -27.16
N ALA A 35 -16.89 -9.00 -27.96
CA ALA A 35 -17.95 -8.01 -28.17
C ALA A 35 -19.13 -8.54 -29.00
N LEU A 36 -18.87 -9.41 -29.99
CA LEU A 36 -19.90 -9.95 -30.90
C LEU A 36 -20.60 -11.19 -30.36
N GLU A 37 -19.86 -12.09 -29.70
CA GLU A 37 -20.33 -13.42 -29.32
C GLU A 37 -20.36 -13.65 -27.79
N GLY A 38 -19.88 -12.68 -27.01
CA GLY A 38 -19.78 -12.77 -25.56
C GLY A 38 -18.48 -13.40 -25.06
N PHE A 39 -18.05 -12.96 -23.88
CA PHE A 39 -16.89 -13.52 -23.20
C PHE A 39 -17.07 -15.01 -22.90
N GLY A 40 -16.11 -15.82 -23.35
CA GLY A 40 -16.05 -17.26 -23.07
C GLY A 40 -16.67 -18.15 -24.13
N SER A 41 -17.11 -17.61 -25.28
CA SER A 41 -17.53 -18.44 -26.42
C SER A 41 -16.41 -19.38 -26.90
N PRO A 42 -16.71 -20.53 -27.53
CA PRO A 42 -15.68 -21.43 -28.07
C PRO A 42 -14.69 -20.73 -29.02
N ARG A 43 -15.17 -19.77 -29.82
CA ARG A 43 -14.32 -18.96 -30.71
C ARG A 43 -13.49 -17.95 -29.93
N HIS A 44 -14.02 -17.36 -28.87
CA HIS A 44 -13.26 -16.49 -27.99
C HIS A 44 -12.12 -17.26 -27.29
N LEU A 45 -12.39 -18.47 -26.79
CA LEU A 45 -11.36 -19.32 -26.18
C LEU A 45 -10.28 -19.75 -27.18
N ALA A 46 -10.67 -20.07 -28.42
CA ALA A 46 -9.72 -20.36 -29.48
C ALA A 46 -8.86 -19.13 -29.85
N ALA A 47 -9.47 -17.95 -29.93
CA ALA A 47 -8.74 -16.70 -30.19
C ALA A 47 -7.79 -16.34 -29.05
N LEU A 48 -8.19 -16.55 -27.78
CA LEU A 48 -7.32 -16.35 -26.62
C LEU A 48 -6.11 -17.29 -26.63
N ALA A 49 -6.29 -18.54 -27.07
CA ALA A 49 -5.17 -19.46 -27.26
C ALA A 49 -4.17 -18.95 -28.32
N GLN A 50 -4.67 -18.39 -29.43
CA GLN A 50 -3.83 -17.81 -30.47
C GLN A 50 -3.14 -16.52 -30.01
N GLU A 51 -3.84 -15.66 -29.26
CA GLU A 51 -3.25 -14.46 -28.65
C GLU A 51 -2.10 -14.83 -27.70
N ARG A 52 -2.28 -15.85 -26.85
CA ARG A 52 -1.22 -16.35 -25.96
C ARG A 52 -0.03 -16.88 -26.75
N ALA A 53 -0.28 -17.65 -27.81
CA ALA A 53 0.78 -18.18 -28.67
C ALA A 53 1.56 -17.06 -29.37
N ALA A 54 0.87 -16.05 -29.91
CA ALA A 54 1.50 -14.91 -30.58
C ALA A 54 2.31 -14.04 -29.60
N LYS A 55 1.82 -13.83 -28.37
CA LYS A 55 2.58 -13.14 -27.31
C LYS A 55 3.85 -13.92 -26.93
N ALA A 56 3.74 -15.24 -26.76
CA ALA A 56 4.89 -16.08 -26.46
C ALA A 56 5.95 -16.04 -27.60
N GLN A 57 5.52 -15.98 -28.86
CA GLN A 57 6.42 -15.82 -30.00
C GLN A 57 7.11 -14.46 -30.01
N ALA A 58 6.40 -13.38 -29.68
CA ALA A 58 7.00 -12.05 -29.57
C ALA A 58 8.02 -11.97 -28.42
N GLU A 59 7.72 -12.59 -27.28
CA GLU A 59 8.65 -12.71 -26.16
C GLU A 59 9.89 -13.53 -26.53
N ALA A 60 9.73 -14.64 -27.24
CA ALA A 60 10.84 -15.45 -27.75
C ALA A 60 11.71 -14.66 -28.75
N ALA A 61 11.11 -13.91 -29.67
CA ALA A 61 11.83 -13.05 -30.60
C ALA A 61 12.63 -11.95 -29.88
N ALA A 62 12.11 -11.42 -28.77
CA ALA A 62 12.81 -10.44 -27.95
C ALA A 62 14.08 -11.01 -27.29
N VAL A 63 14.20 -12.33 -27.10
CA VAL A 63 15.44 -12.95 -26.59
C VAL A 63 16.59 -12.79 -27.59
N GLY A 64 16.28 -12.74 -28.89
CA GLY A 64 17.27 -12.60 -29.96
C GLY A 64 18.06 -11.29 -29.96
N GLN A 65 17.61 -10.28 -29.21
CA GLN A 65 18.33 -9.01 -29.06
C GLN A 65 19.65 -9.13 -28.28
N PHE A 66 19.83 -10.19 -27.48
CA PHE A 66 20.96 -10.32 -26.57
C PHE A 66 22.01 -11.27 -27.15
N GLU A 67 23.23 -10.79 -27.35
CA GLU A 67 24.34 -11.58 -27.90
C GLU A 67 24.83 -12.68 -26.94
N THR A 68 24.67 -12.47 -25.62
CA THR A 68 25.14 -13.40 -24.60
C THR A 68 24.05 -13.73 -23.59
N VAL A 69 24.15 -14.94 -23.00
CA VAL A 69 23.26 -15.38 -21.91
C VAL A 69 23.35 -14.41 -20.72
N ALA A 70 24.54 -13.87 -20.42
CA ALA A 70 24.73 -12.89 -19.36
C ALA A 70 24.00 -11.56 -19.62
N ALA A 71 23.99 -11.08 -20.86
CA ALA A 71 23.25 -9.87 -21.23
C ALA A 71 21.74 -10.08 -21.08
N TYR A 72 21.22 -11.24 -21.53
CA TYR A 72 19.84 -11.62 -21.30
C TYR A 72 19.50 -11.71 -19.81
N ALA A 73 20.33 -12.37 -19.01
CA ALA A 73 20.14 -12.49 -17.57
C ALA A 73 20.06 -11.13 -16.86
N ARG A 74 20.97 -10.20 -17.17
CA ARG A 74 20.93 -8.84 -16.61
C ARG A 74 19.63 -8.10 -16.94
N TRP A 75 19.14 -8.21 -18.18
CA TRP A 75 17.88 -7.62 -18.58
C TRP A 75 16.69 -8.28 -17.87
N ARG A 76 16.64 -9.61 -17.85
CA ARG A 76 15.55 -10.41 -17.27
C ARG A 76 15.39 -10.15 -15.78
N PHE A 77 16.49 -10.18 -15.02
CA PHE A 77 16.50 -9.87 -13.59
C PHE A 77 16.39 -8.37 -13.28
N GLY A 78 16.76 -7.48 -14.21
CA GLY A 78 16.57 -6.04 -14.07
C GLY A 78 15.10 -5.60 -14.03
N ALA A 79 14.18 -6.45 -14.51
CA ALA A 79 12.75 -6.26 -14.38
C ALA A 79 12.20 -6.63 -12.98
N LEU A 80 12.97 -7.32 -12.14
CA LEU A 80 12.57 -7.57 -10.76
C LEU A 80 12.74 -6.29 -9.92
N PRO A 81 11.86 -6.04 -8.95
CA PRO A 81 12.11 -5.02 -7.94
C PRO A 81 13.47 -5.31 -7.28
N ALA A 82 14.40 -4.36 -7.32
CA ALA A 82 15.70 -4.51 -6.69
C ALA A 82 15.52 -4.90 -5.21
N ALA A 83 16.20 -5.97 -4.77
CA ALA A 83 16.26 -6.33 -3.36
C ALA A 83 16.85 -5.16 -2.58
N ARG A 84 16.02 -4.48 -1.78
CA ARG A 84 16.46 -3.34 -0.96
C ARG A 84 16.84 -3.88 0.42
N GLY A 85 18.10 -3.72 0.79
CA GLY A 85 18.61 -4.07 2.11
C GLY A 85 19.28 -5.44 2.13
N GLN A 86 20.57 -5.40 2.47
CA GLN A 86 21.53 -6.51 2.66
C GLN A 86 21.67 -7.54 1.55
N ALA A 87 22.85 -7.53 0.92
CA ALA A 87 23.55 -8.68 0.31
C ALA A 87 22.68 -9.84 -0.21
N GLY A 88 21.60 -9.52 -0.93
CA GLY A 88 20.88 -10.51 -1.71
C GLY A 88 21.88 -10.97 -2.75
N VAL A 89 22.22 -12.26 -2.72
CA VAL A 89 23.10 -12.92 -3.69
C VAL A 89 22.67 -12.42 -5.06
N VAL A 90 23.41 -11.46 -5.61
CA VAL A 90 23.19 -11.00 -6.98
C VAL A 90 23.45 -12.26 -7.78
N PRO A 91 22.48 -12.74 -8.60
CA PRO A 91 22.74 -13.89 -9.42
C PRO A 91 24.03 -13.61 -10.19
N ASP A 92 25.00 -14.52 -10.12
CA ASP A 92 26.19 -14.39 -10.95
C ASP A 92 25.72 -14.51 -12.40
N PHE A 93 25.47 -13.36 -13.03
CA PHE A 93 24.93 -13.29 -14.38
C PHE A 93 25.87 -13.96 -15.40
N GLU A 94 27.16 -14.04 -15.09
CA GLU A 94 28.16 -14.73 -15.91
C GLU A 94 28.17 -16.24 -15.67
N GLY A 95 27.55 -16.72 -14.58
CA GLY A 95 27.49 -18.13 -14.18
C GLY A 95 26.33 -18.93 -14.80
N PHE A 96 25.40 -18.29 -15.51
CA PHE A 96 24.32 -19.00 -16.18
C PHE A 96 24.79 -19.72 -17.45
N ALA A 97 24.46 -21.01 -17.56
CA ALA A 97 24.85 -21.86 -18.69
C ALA A 97 23.93 -21.77 -19.91
N SER A 98 22.67 -21.32 -19.75
CA SER A 98 21.71 -21.18 -20.85
C SER A 98 20.58 -20.19 -20.54
N ILE A 99 19.79 -19.84 -21.56
CA ILE A 99 18.60 -18.98 -21.43
C ILE A 99 17.52 -19.66 -20.57
N GLU A 100 17.33 -20.96 -20.75
CA GLU A 100 16.36 -21.75 -19.97
C GLU A 100 16.72 -21.76 -18.48
N ALA A 101 18.02 -21.82 -18.16
CA ALA A 101 18.49 -21.72 -16.78
C ALA A 101 18.22 -20.34 -16.17
N VAL A 102 18.33 -19.27 -16.96
CA VAL A 102 17.98 -17.91 -16.55
C VAL A 102 16.48 -17.79 -16.27
N ASP A 103 15.62 -18.28 -17.17
CA ASP A 103 14.17 -18.24 -16.98
C ASP A 103 13.71 -19.10 -15.80
N ALA A 104 14.27 -20.31 -15.64
CA ALA A 104 13.96 -21.17 -14.50
C ALA A 104 14.35 -20.51 -13.17
N ALA A 105 15.54 -19.88 -13.11
CA ALA A 105 15.99 -19.16 -11.92
C ALA A 105 15.15 -17.89 -11.67
N TYR A 106 14.74 -17.17 -12.72
CA TYR A 106 13.87 -16.02 -12.63
C TYR A 106 12.48 -16.40 -12.11
N LEU A 107 11.88 -17.47 -12.64
CA LEU A 107 10.60 -17.99 -12.16
C LEU A 107 10.69 -18.47 -10.72
N ALA A 108 11.77 -19.18 -10.35
CA ALA A 108 12.02 -19.56 -8.97
C ALA A 108 12.17 -18.34 -8.05
N ALA A 109 12.80 -17.26 -8.50
CA ALA A 109 12.91 -16.01 -7.75
C ALA A 109 11.54 -15.30 -7.61
N CYS A 110 10.73 -15.29 -8.66
CA CYS A 110 9.36 -14.78 -8.62
C CYS A 110 8.46 -15.59 -7.68
N GLN A 111 8.54 -16.92 -7.77
CA GLN A 111 7.80 -17.84 -6.91
C GLN A 111 8.25 -17.70 -5.45
N TYR A 112 9.56 -17.65 -5.21
CA TYR A 112 10.13 -17.37 -3.89
C TYR A 112 9.63 -16.03 -3.36
N ALA A 113 9.60 -14.97 -4.16
CA ALA A 113 9.08 -13.66 -3.76
C ALA A 113 7.56 -13.65 -3.51
N ALA A 114 6.80 -14.52 -4.17
CA ALA A 114 5.35 -14.67 -3.99
C ALA A 114 5.00 -15.52 -2.75
N GLU A 115 5.76 -16.59 -2.50
CA GLU A 115 5.60 -17.51 -1.37
C GLU A 115 6.27 -16.98 -0.09
N ASN A 116 7.29 -16.14 -0.25
CA ASN A 116 7.98 -15.39 0.78
C ASN A 116 7.88 -13.92 0.40
N PRO A 117 6.70 -13.28 0.58
CA PRO A 117 6.61 -11.83 0.44
C PRO A 117 7.69 -11.27 1.36
N PHE A 118 8.72 -10.67 0.75
CA PHE A 118 9.97 -10.28 1.41
C PHE A 118 9.68 -9.93 2.87
N VAL A 119 10.18 -10.76 3.80
CA VAL A 119 10.21 -10.41 5.21
C VAL A 119 11.20 -9.26 5.30
N ASP A 120 10.62 -8.08 5.12
CA ASP A 120 11.21 -6.78 4.91
C ASP A 120 12.13 -6.48 6.10
N GLU A 121 13.43 -6.24 5.92
CA GLU A 121 14.29 -5.72 7.01
C GLU A 121 13.75 -4.40 7.57
N LEU A 122 12.90 -3.74 6.78
CA LEU A 122 12.18 -2.53 7.11
C LEU A 122 10.92 -2.80 7.94
N SER A 123 10.43 -4.03 8.06
CA SER A 123 9.24 -4.36 8.84
C SER A 123 9.57 -4.60 10.30
N LEU A 124 8.70 -4.10 11.18
CA LEU A 124 8.76 -4.40 12.60
C LEU A 124 8.33 -5.85 12.86
N PRO A 125 8.98 -6.55 13.81
CA PRO A 125 8.59 -7.89 14.20
C PRO A 125 7.14 -7.91 14.71
N VAL A 126 6.43 -8.98 14.37
CA VAL A 126 5.02 -9.16 14.76
C VAL A 126 4.97 -9.78 16.15
N ARG A 127 4.64 -8.96 17.15
CA ARG A 127 4.40 -9.36 18.54
C ARG A 127 3.74 -8.20 19.30
N GLN A 128 3.12 -8.49 20.44
CA GLN A 128 2.61 -7.42 21.31
C GLN A 128 3.79 -6.63 21.90
N PRO A 129 3.89 -5.30 21.68
CA PRO A 129 4.95 -4.49 22.27
C PRO A 129 4.88 -4.49 23.79
N ALA A 130 6.05 -4.47 24.44
CA ALA A 130 6.13 -4.45 25.90
C ALA A 130 5.41 -3.20 26.47
N GLY A 131 4.55 -3.42 27.46
CA GLY A 131 3.80 -2.35 28.13
C GLY A 131 2.63 -1.77 27.32
N LEU A 132 2.40 -2.20 26.08
CA LEU A 132 1.21 -1.82 25.32
C LEU A 132 0.06 -2.79 25.65
N LEU A 133 -1.03 -2.26 26.20
CA LEU A 133 -2.26 -3.04 26.41
C LEU A 133 -3.21 -3.01 25.20
N ALA A 134 -3.16 -1.93 24.42
CA ALA A 134 -3.97 -1.80 23.21
C ALA A 134 -3.59 -2.83 22.15
N PHE A 135 -4.60 -3.30 21.43
CA PHE A 135 -4.54 -4.24 20.31
C PHE A 135 -4.02 -5.64 20.66
N ALA A 136 -3.98 -6.00 21.96
CA ALA A 136 -3.56 -7.32 22.40
C ALA A 136 -4.58 -8.44 22.10
N ALA A 137 -5.88 -8.12 22.18
CA ALA A 137 -6.98 -9.06 21.94
C ALA A 137 -7.62 -8.78 20.57
N ALA A 138 -7.41 -9.67 19.60
CA ALA A 138 -7.78 -9.43 18.20
C ALA A 138 -9.30 -9.28 18.00
N GLU A 139 -10.08 -10.02 18.78
CA GLU A 139 -11.55 -10.01 18.78
C GLU A 139 -12.15 -8.69 19.25
N ALA A 140 -11.39 -7.87 19.98
CA ALA A 140 -11.81 -6.57 20.47
C ALA A 140 -11.45 -5.41 19.52
N VAL A 141 -10.73 -5.69 18.43
CA VAL A 141 -10.26 -4.68 17.47
C VAL A 141 -11.17 -4.67 16.24
N VAL A 142 -11.64 -3.48 15.89
CA VAL A 142 -12.38 -3.23 14.66
C VAL A 142 -11.50 -2.43 13.71
N SER A 143 -11.29 -2.94 12.50
CA SER A 143 -10.45 -2.29 11.48
C SER A 143 -11.25 -1.98 10.22
N SER A 144 -11.01 -0.81 9.64
CA SER A 144 -11.66 -0.38 8.40
C SER A 144 -10.71 0.46 7.55
N ALA A 145 -10.71 0.20 6.23
CA ALA A 145 -10.04 1.06 5.27
C ALA A 145 -10.85 2.36 5.10
N ARG A 146 -10.18 3.50 5.22
CA ARG A 146 -10.81 4.82 5.15
C ARG A 146 -10.06 5.74 4.21
N ARG A 147 -10.83 6.52 3.48
CA ARG A 147 -10.38 7.62 2.64
C ARG A 147 -10.92 8.93 3.20
N PHE A 148 -10.03 9.87 3.47
CA PHE A 148 -10.38 11.21 3.94
C PHE A 148 -10.14 12.20 2.81
N GLU A 149 -11.22 12.72 2.24
CA GLU A 149 -11.17 13.74 1.19
C GLU A 149 -10.70 15.08 1.76
N PRO A 150 -9.97 15.90 0.99
CA PRO A 150 -9.51 17.21 1.42
C PRO A 150 -10.64 18.08 2.00
N GLU A 151 -11.85 18.05 1.43
CA GLU A 151 -13.01 18.80 1.90
C GLU A 151 -13.52 18.34 3.27
N ALA A 152 -13.35 17.06 3.60
CA ALA A 152 -13.67 16.53 4.93
C ALA A 152 -12.62 16.94 5.98
N LEU A 153 -11.42 17.34 5.53
CA LEU A 153 -10.32 17.82 6.37
C LEU A 153 -10.24 19.36 6.42
N SER A 154 -10.93 20.06 5.50
CA SER A 154 -10.77 21.49 5.16
C SER A 154 -11.46 22.50 6.08
N ALA A 155 -11.93 22.10 7.27
CA ALA A 155 -12.43 23.08 8.25
C ALA A 155 -11.36 24.12 8.67
N TYR A 156 -10.08 23.90 8.29
CA TYR A 156 -8.98 24.84 8.51
C TYR A 156 -8.03 24.86 7.30
N PRO A 157 -7.81 26.01 6.65
CA PRO A 157 -6.92 26.13 5.51
C PRO A 157 -5.47 26.03 6.01
N THR A 158 -4.80 24.92 5.72
CA THR A 158 -3.33 24.83 5.80
C THR A 158 -2.82 24.05 4.59
N ALA A 159 -1.51 24.04 4.39
CA ALA A 159 -0.78 23.56 3.19
C ALA A 159 -0.86 22.04 2.94
N THR A 160 -1.98 21.40 3.26
CA THR A 160 -2.29 20.04 2.83
C THR A 160 -2.69 20.10 1.37
N GLY A 161 -1.80 19.65 0.47
CA GLY A 161 -2.12 19.55 -0.96
C GLY A 161 -3.39 18.69 -1.22
N ASP A 162 -3.96 18.87 -2.41
CA ASP A 162 -5.30 18.45 -2.84
C ASP A 162 -5.55 16.92 -2.93
N ALA A 163 -4.73 16.09 -2.29
CA ALA A 163 -4.83 14.64 -2.40
C ALA A 163 -5.58 14.03 -1.20
N ALA A 164 -6.53 13.13 -1.51
CA ALA A 164 -7.20 12.30 -0.51
C ALA A 164 -6.19 11.48 0.31
N LEU A 165 -6.50 11.29 1.59
CA LEU A 165 -5.66 10.51 2.50
C LEU A 165 -6.28 9.13 2.72
N ASP A 166 -5.67 8.12 2.11
CA ASP A 166 -6.02 6.73 2.34
C ASP A 166 -5.25 6.15 3.54
N CYS A 167 -5.94 5.41 4.40
CA CYS A 167 -5.38 4.75 5.57
C CYS A 167 -6.26 3.57 6.03
N VAL A 168 -5.73 2.72 6.92
CA VAL A 168 -6.52 1.78 7.71
C VAL A 168 -6.63 2.33 9.11
N VAL A 169 -7.85 2.41 9.62
CA VAL A 169 -8.12 2.80 11.00
C VAL A 169 -8.50 1.54 11.77
N SER A 170 -7.71 1.22 12.80
CA SER A 170 -8.04 0.18 13.77
C SER A 170 -8.42 0.81 15.09
N PHE A 171 -9.53 0.36 15.66
CA PHE A 171 -10.12 0.91 16.87
C PHE A 171 -10.28 -0.18 17.93
N GLN A 172 -9.99 0.17 19.17
CA GLN A 172 -10.32 -0.63 20.34
C GLN A 172 -10.73 0.27 21.50
N ALA A 173 -11.82 -0.07 22.18
CA ALA A 173 -12.13 0.47 23.50
C ALA A 173 -11.45 -0.38 24.58
N LEU A 174 -10.75 0.27 25.51
CA LEU A 174 -10.17 -0.35 26.69
C LEU A 174 -10.64 0.42 27.92
N ASP A 175 -11.53 -0.18 28.71
CA ASP A 175 -12.20 0.47 29.84
C ASP A 175 -12.81 1.82 29.42
N GLU A 176 -12.28 2.92 29.96
CA GLU A 176 -12.72 4.27 29.63
C GLU A 176 -11.93 4.90 28.48
N THR A 177 -10.91 4.28 27.92
CA THR A 177 -10.07 4.88 26.87
C THR A 177 -10.35 4.31 25.48
N PHE A 178 -10.16 5.16 24.47
CA PHE A 178 -10.43 4.86 23.08
C PHE A 178 -9.13 4.90 22.29
N HIS A 179 -8.68 3.75 21.78
CA HIS A 179 -7.41 3.61 21.10
C HIS A 179 -7.62 3.52 19.59
N PHE A 180 -6.98 4.43 18.85
CA PHE A 180 -7.02 4.48 17.39
C PHE A 180 -5.62 4.28 16.83
N CYS A 181 -5.43 3.24 16.04
CA CYS A 181 -4.23 3.09 15.20
C CYS A 181 -4.56 3.52 13.78
N ILE A 182 -3.79 4.47 13.26
CA ILE A 182 -3.89 4.96 11.88
C ILE A 182 -2.70 4.41 11.11
N ALA A 183 -2.95 3.39 10.28
CA ALA A 183 -1.95 2.79 9.41
C ALA A 183 -1.96 3.47 8.03
N HIS A 184 -0.82 3.99 7.59
CA HIS A 184 -0.75 4.85 6.41
C HIS A 184 0.58 4.76 5.63
N ARG A 185 0.61 5.37 4.43
CA ARG A 185 1.79 5.42 3.53
C ARG A 185 2.23 6.85 3.17
N TRP A 186 1.80 7.85 3.93
CA TRP A 186 2.07 9.27 3.66
C TRP A 186 3.54 9.72 3.79
N GLY A 187 4.46 8.80 4.09
CA GLY A 187 5.90 9.06 4.17
C GLY A 187 6.42 9.26 5.60
N GLU A 188 7.70 9.64 5.70
CA GLU A 188 8.39 9.89 6.96
C GLU A 188 7.80 11.08 7.74
N LEU A 189 8.24 11.23 8.98
CA LEU A 189 7.90 12.33 9.88
C LEU A 189 8.43 13.69 9.37
N SER A 190 7.80 14.20 8.32
CA SER A 190 7.92 15.56 7.80
C SER A 190 6.82 16.47 8.36
N PRO A 191 6.96 17.81 8.32
CA PRO A 191 5.88 18.73 8.70
C PRO A 191 4.54 18.37 8.03
N ARG A 192 4.58 17.98 6.75
CA ARG A 192 3.41 17.53 5.99
C ARG A 192 2.78 16.27 6.57
N SER A 193 3.56 15.22 6.86
CA SER A 193 3.00 13.98 7.43
C SER A 193 2.45 14.20 8.84
N ARG A 194 3.04 15.11 9.62
CA ARG A 194 2.55 15.49 10.95
C ARG A 194 1.19 16.18 10.85
N ASP A 195 1.05 17.12 9.93
CA ASP A 195 -0.22 17.80 9.67
C ASP A 195 -1.29 16.81 9.18
N GLN A 196 -0.97 15.95 8.20
CA GLN A 196 -1.90 14.93 7.70
C GLN A 196 -2.42 14.02 8.82
N PHE A 197 -1.53 13.56 9.71
CA PHE A 197 -1.91 12.76 10.87
C PHE A 197 -2.81 13.52 11.83
N ARG A 198 -2.46 14.76 12.18
CA ARG A 198 -3.29 15.64 13.02
C ARG A 198 -4.70 15.83 12.46
N HIS A 199 -4.81 16.02 11.14
CA HIS A 199 -6.10 16.21 10.46
C HIS A 199 -6.97 14.95 10.53
N VAL A 200 -6.41 13.77 10.25
CA VAL A 200 -7.13 12.50 10.34
C VAL A 200 -7.53 12.18 11.78
N ALA A 201 -6.62 12.36 12.75
CA ALA A 201 -6.93 12.16 14.17
C ALA A 201 -8.06 13.09 14.65
N THR A 202 -8.01 14.36 14.24
CA THR A 202 -9.06 15.35 14.55
C THR A 202 -10.40 14.92 13.95
N ALA A 203 -10.43 14.51 12.67
CA ALA A 203 -11.65 14.07 12.01
C ALA A 203 -12.25 12.84 12.69
N LEU A 204 -11.42 11.86 13.07
CA LEU A 204 -11.84 10.67 13.80
C LEU A 204 -12.44 11.01 15.16
N THR A 205 -11.78 11.86 15.95
CA THR A 205 -12.30 12.27 17.25
C THR A 205 -13.60 13.05 17.13
N ARG A 206 -13.71 13.98 16.18
CA ARG A 206 -14.96 14.73 15.96
C ARG A 206 -16.11 13.80 15.61
N GLN A 207 -15.90 12.84 14.71
CA GLN A 207 -16.91 11.84 14.35
C GLN A 207 -17.33 11.00 15.56
N ALA A 208 -16.37 10.53 16.36
CA ALA A 208 -16.64 9.75 17.57
C ALA A 208 -17.40 10.57 18.63
N ILE A 209 -17.05 11.84 18.80
CA ILE A 209 -17.71 12.77 19.71
C ILE A 209 -19.13 13.08 19.23
N GLU A 210 -19.33 13.41 17.95
CA GLU A 210 -20.67 13.68 17.39
C GLU A 210 -21.59 12.46 17.51
N PHE A 211 -21.04 11.26 17.35
CA PHE A 211 -21.79 10.02 17.54
C PHE A 211 -22.23 9.83 19.01
N SER A 212 -21.37 10.18 19.96
CA SER A 212 -21.62 9.95 21.40
C SER A 212 -22.36 11.10 22.09
N LEU A 213 -22.20 12.32 21.59
CA LEU A 213 -22.77 13.56 22.10
C LEU A 213 -23.54 14.26 20.96
N PRO A 214 -24.81 13.88 20.71
CA PRO A 214 -25.64 14.51 19.69
C PRO A 214 -25.69 16.04 19.87
N GLY A 215 -25.41 16.77 18.80
CA GLY A 215 -25.35 18.25 18.81
C GLY A 215 -23.98 18.84 19.09
N ALA A 216 -22.97 18.03 19.46
CA ALA A 216 -21.59 18.52 19.67
C ALA A 216 -20.94 19.14 18.41
N GLY A 217 -21.46 18.83 17.22
CA GLY A 217 -20.97 19.41 15.95
C GLY A 217 -20.97 20.94 15.92
N VAL A 218 -21.81 21.59 16.75
CA VAL A 218 -21.81 23.05 16.92
C VAL A 218 -20.48 23.57 17.46
N ILE A 219 -19.79 22.82 18.33
CA ILE A 219 -18.53 23.22 18.97
C ILE A 219 -17.41 23.34 17.93
N PHE A 220 -17.45 22.49 16.92
CA PHE A 220 -16.41 22.39 15.92
C PHE A 220 -16.54 23.41 14.79
N GLN A 221 -17.56 24.26 14.84
CA GLN A 221 -17.66 25.42 13.97
C GLN A 221 -16.68 26.51 14.43
N GLN A 222 -16.25 27.35 13.49
CA GLN A 222 -15.21 28.35 13.74
C GLN A 222 -15.58 29.27 14.91
N GLY A 223 -14.68 29.37 15.89
CA GLY A 223 -14.83 30.22 17.08
C GLY A 223 -15.78 29.70 18.17
N ARG A 224 -16.57 28.64 17.92
CA ARG A 224 -17.60 28.18 18.88
C ARG A 224 -17.06 27.40 20.07
N HIS A 225 -15.89 26.79 19.95
CA HIS A 225 -15.19 26.11 21.06
C HIS A 225 -14.70 27.06 22.16
N ALA A 226 -14.75 28.38 21.94
CA ALA A 226 -14.42 29.40 22.94
C ALA A 226 -15.64 30.19 23.43
N ALA A 227 -16.85 29.90 22.91
CA ALA A 227 -18.04 30.67 23.23
C ALA A 227 -18.68 30.23 24.56
N LEU A 228 -18.97 31.20 25.43
CA LEU A 228 -19.51 30.95 26.77
C LEU A 228 -20.87 30.25 26.76
N GLU A 229 -21.68 30.49 25.73
CA GLU A 229 -23.00 29.87 25.56
C GLU A 229 -22.93 28.34 25.43
N PHE A 230 -21.79 27.80 24.98
CA PHE A 230 -21.59 26.36 24.82
C PHE A 230 -20.72 25.73 25.92
N ARG A 231 -20.47 26.43 27.03
CA ARG A 231 -19.50 26.02 28.06
C ARG A 231 -19.69 24.58 28.54
N GLU A 232 -20.93 24.15 28.75
CA GLU A 232 -21.23 22.79 29.21
C GLU A 232 -20.92 21.73 28.15
N MET A 233 -21.30 22.00 26.89
CA MET A 233 -20.96 21.11 25.78
C MET A 233 -19.45 21.06 25.55
N ILE A 234 -18.75 22.21 25.63
CA ILE A 234 -17.27 22.26 25.56
C ILE A 234 -16.64 21.41 26.67
N ARG A 235 -17.17 21.46 27.89
CA ARG A 235 -16.70 20.63 29.02
C ARG A 235 -16.85 19.14 28.71
N GLN A 236 -17.98 18.71 28.16
CA GLN A 236 -18.24 17.32 27.80
C GLN A 236 -17.36 16.86 26.63
N VAL A 237 -17.25 17.66 25.57
CA VAL A 237 -16.35 17.44 24.43
C VAL A 237 -14.91 17.28 24.91
N ASN A 238 -14.42 18.17 25.77
CA ASN A 238 -13.06 18.12 26.29
C ASN A 238 -12.82 16.91 27.21
N ALA A 239 -13.80 16.55 28.04
CA ALA A 239 -13.72 15.37 28.88
C ALA A 239 -13.64 14.10 28.03
N MET A 240 -14.40 14.03 26.94
CA MET A 240 -14.35 12.90 26.01
C MET A 240 -13.05 12.88 25.19
N ALA A 241 -12.61 14.03 24.68
CA ALA A 241 -11.37 14.18 23.89
C ALA A 241 -10.13 13.66 24.63
N ARG A 242 -10.06 13.83 25.96
CA ARG A 242 -8.97 13.33 26.82
C ARG A 242 -8.87 11.81 26.90
N ARG A 243 -9.92 11.09 26.50
CA ARG A 243 -9.99 9.63 26.54
C ARG A 243 -9.46 8.98 25.26
N PHE A 244 -9.13 9.78 24.23
CA PHE A 244 -8.63 9.28 22.95
C PHE A 244 -7.10 9.16 22.94
N TYR A 245 -6.63 8.00 22.48
CA TYR A 245 -5.23 7.67 22.32
C TYR A 245 -4.97 7.31 20.86
N PHE A 246 -3.91 7.89 20.28
CA PHE A 246 -3.57 7.70 18.88
C PHE A 246 -2.25 6.98 18.73
N TYR A 247 -2.21 6.09 17.75
CA TYR A 247 -1.03 5.36 17.33
C TYR A 247 -0.85 5.57 15.84
N ARG A 248 0.39 5.82 15.45
CA ARG A 248 0.81 5.87 14.06
C ARG A 248 1.43 4.54 13.70
N HIS A 249 0.99 4.00 12.57
CA HIS A 249 1.58 2.84 11.94
C HIS A 249 2.01 3.22 10.51
N LEU A 250 3.26 3.61 10.34
CA LEU A 250 3.83 3.84 9.00
C LEU A 250 4.06 2.47 8.38
N LEU A 251 3.34 2.16 7.32
CA LEU A 251 3.55 0.92 6.57
C LEU A 251 4.86 1.01 5.76
N PRO A 252 5.59 -0.12 5.61
CA PRO A 252 6.85 -0.13 4.91
C PRO A 252 6.67 0.36 3.47
N GLY A 253 7.56 1.25 3.02
CA GLY A 253 7.46 1.95 1.74
C GLY A 253 8.81 2.08 1.03
N ARG A 254 8.86 2.76 -0.11
CA ARG A 254 10.10 2.92 -0.89
C ARG A 254 11.22 3.57 -0.06
N GLY A 255 12.06 2.74 0.57
CA GLY A 255 13.22 3.16 1.37
C GLY A 255 12.86 3.58 2.79
N LEU A 256 11.62 3.34 3.23
CA LEU A 256 11.12 3.72 4.54
C LEU A 256 10.84 2.50 5.39
N GLY A 257 11.50 2.45 6.54
CA GLY A 257 11.20 1.53 7.63
C GLY A 257 9.75 1.67 8.08
N GLU A 258 9.11 0.54 8.34
CA GLU A 258 7.92 0.49 9.14
C GLU A 258 8.17 1.11 10.51
N GLN A 259 7.21 1.90 10.97
CA GLN A 259 7.27 2.52 12.29
C GLN A 259 5.93 2.36 12.97
N PHE A 260 5.97 1.98 14.23
CA PHE A 260 4.79 1.96 15.08
C PHE A 260 5.08 2.80 16.32
N CYS A 261 4.29 3.83 16.55
CA CYS A 261 4.45 4.66 17.73
C CYS A 261 3.13 5.16 18.28
N ARG A 262 3.10 5.44 19.57
CA ARG A 262 2.07 6.29 20.17
C ARG A 262 2.35 7.75 19.78
N VAL A 263 1.30 8.50 19.49
CA VAL A 263 1.38 9.93 19.15
C VAL A 263 0.66 10.71 20.23
N GLU A 264 1.41 11.57 20.92
CA GLU A 264 0.82 12.48 21.91
C GLU A 264 0.37 13.76 21.21
N MET A 265 -0.82 14.23 21.56
CA MET A 265 -1.41 15.43 20.95
C MET A 265 -2.18 16.20 22.01
N LEU A 266 -2.20 17.52 21.86
CA LEU A 266 -2.98 18.40 22.72
C LEU A 266 -4.32 18.69 22.07
N TRP A 267 -5.41 18.61 22.83
CA TRP A 267 -6.73 19.01 22.36
C TRP A 267 -7.01 20.46 22.74
N ASP A 268 -7.27 21.32 21.74
CA ASP A 268 -7.48 22.76 21.95
C ASP A 268 -8.95 23.16 22.24
N GLY A 269 -9.86 22.18 22.23
CA GLY A 269 -11.30 22.40 22.35
C GLY A 269 -12.09 22.03 21.10
N ALA A 270 -11.45 22.05 19.93
CA ALA A 270 -12.07 21.68 18.65
C ALA A 270 -11.26 20.68 17.83
N ARG A 271 -9.95 20.61 18.06
CA ARG A 271 -9.02 19.79 17.28
C ARG A 271 -7.79 19.41 18.08
N PHE A 272 -7.04 18.46 17.53
CA PHE A 272 -5.69 18.21 17.99
C PHE A 272 -4.70 19.20 17.42
N ILE A 273 -3.72 19.57 18.23
CA ILE A 273 -2.56 20.40 17.90
C ILE A 273 -1.28 19.73 18.42
N ASP A 274 -0.14 20.23 17.94
CA ASP A 274 1.21 19.87 18.41
C ASP A 274 1.46 18.35 18.55
N PRO A 275 1.33 17.57 17.45
CA PRO A 275 1.56 16.13 17.52
C PRO A 275 3.03 15.82 17.78
N ASP A 276 3.29 15.13 18.90
CA ASP A 276 4.59 14.61 19.30
C ASP A 276 4.70 13.11 18.98
N PHE A 277 5.70 12.80 18.16
CA PHE A 277 6.02 11.43 17.70
C PHE A 277 7.31 10.91 18.34
N SER A 278 7.98 11.73 19.16
CA SER A 278 9.31 11.42 19.72
C SER A 278 9.23 10.44 20.89
N ASN A 279 8.11 10.44 21.61
CA ASN A 279 7.90 9.63 22.80
C ASN A 279 6.93 8.47 22.47
N GLY A 280 7.48 7.26 22.30
CA GLY A 280 6.66 6.05 22.17
C GLY A 280 6.83 5.25 20.90
N LEU A 281 8.02 5.25 20.29
CA LEU A 281 8.40 4.25 19.28
C LEU A 281 8.42 2.86 19.90
N TYR A 282 7.64 1.95 19.32
CA TYR A 282 7.63 0.54 19.66
C TYR A 282 8.55 -0.24 18.71
N ASP A 283 9.16 -1.29 19.25
CA ASP A 283 10.08 -2.17 18.52
C ASP A 283 9.37 -3.32 17.78
N ALA A 284 8.04 -3.33 17.81
CA ALA A 284 7.20 -4.38 17.26
C ALA A 284 5.81 -3.84 16.91
N VAL A 285 5.05 -4.61 16.12
CA VAL A 285 3.65 -4.34 15.79
C VAL A 285 2.75 -5.47 16.31
N PRO A 286 1.63 -5.16 16.99
CA PRO A 286 0.59 -6.13 17.32
C PRO A 286 0.08 -6.90 16.09
N ALA A 287 -0.08 -8.22 16.23
CA ALA A 287 -0.47 -9.10 15.12
C ALA A 287 -1.79 -8.69 14.45
N VAL A 288 -2.76 -8.21 15.22
CA VAL A 288 -4.05 -7.76 14.68
C VAL A 288 -3.90 -6.51 13.80
N LEU A 289 -2.99 -5.59 14.14
CA LEU A 289 -2.73 -4.40 13.33
C LEU A 289 -1.98 -4.74 12.03
N ARG A 290 -1.05 -5.71 12.09
CA ARG A 290 -0.40 -6.27 10.91
C ARG A 290 -1.44 -6.85 9.94
N ALA A 291 -2.27 -7.78 10.43
CA ALA A 291 -3.26 -8.47 9.62
C ALA A 291 -4.28 -7.50 8.99
N ALA A 292 -4.67 -6.45 9.73
CA ALA A 292 -5.56 -5.40 9.21
C ALA A 292 -4.90 -4.62 8.05
N SER A 293 -3.60 -4.36 8.14
CA SER A 293 -2.84 -3.59 7.15
C SER A 293 -2.51 -4.38 5.88
N GLU A 294 -2.33 -5.70 5.98
CA GLU A 294 -2.11 -6.58 4.82
C GLU A 294 -3.37 -6.72 3.95
N ARG A 295 -4.56 -6.63 4.56
CA ARG A 295 -5.81 -6.58 3.79
C ARG A 295 -5.94 -5.31 2.93
N PHE A 296 -5.18 -4.27 3.26
CA PHE A 296 -5.12 -3.01 2.51
C PHE A 296 -4.07 -3.03 1.38
N THR A 297 -3.15 -4.02 1.34
CA THR A 297 -2.20 -4.19 0.22
C THR A 297 -2.76 -5.03 -0.92
N SER A 298 -3.91 -5.70 -0.72
CA SER A 298 -4.68 -6.28 -1.82
C SER A 298 -5.47 -5.14 -2.49
N PRO A 299 -5.25 -4.84 -3.79
CA PRO A 299 -6.12 -3.90 -4.46
C PRO A 299 -7.56 -4.40 -4.32
N PRO A 300 -8.55 -3.55 -4.01
CA PRO A 300 -9.94 -3.95 -4.13
C PRO A 300 -10.12 -4.46 -5.57
N GLU A 301 -10.70 -5.66 -5.71
CA GLU A 301 -11.13 -6.17 -7.00
C GLU A 301 -11.88 -5.04 -7.70
N ARG A 302 -11.31 -4.52 -8.80
CA ARG A 302 -12.04 -3.62 -9.67
C ARG A 302 -13.15 -4.47 -10.29
N LEU A 303 -14.33 -4.45 -9.69
CA LEU A 303 -15.56 -4.68 -10.42
C LEU A 303 -15.68 -3.53 -11.42
N THR A 304 -15.10 -3.71 -12.60
CA THR A 304 -15.34 -2.83 -13.74
C THR A 304 -16.79 -3.05 -14.17
N GLY A 305 -17.67 -2.12 -13.81
CA GLY A 305 -19.02 -1.99 -14.33
C GLY A 305 -19.30 -0.54 -14.68
N GLY A 306 -19.64 -0.29 -15.95
CA GLY A 306 -19.97 1.02 -16.50
C GLY A 306 -19.46 1.17 -17.92
#